data_AF-A0A2G5BFN0-F1
#
_entry.id   AF-A0A2G5BFN0-F1
#
_cell.length_a   1.000
_cell.length_b   1.000
_cell.length_c   1.000
_cell.angle_alpha   90.00
_cell.angle_beta   90.00
_cell.angle_gamma   90.00
#
_symmetry.space_group_name_H-M   'P 1'
#
loop_
_entity.id
_entity.type
_entity.pdbx_description
1 polymer ?
#
loop_
_entity_poly.entity_id
_entity_poly.type
_entity_poly.pdbx_seq_one_letter_code
_entity_poly.pdbx_strand_id
1 'polypeptide(L)' 'FLEPVNTNVITDYLNVVKEPMDLGTMRRKVESEAYRSIDEFRRDLLLVCSNARQYNGAGSIYAKSADRMQE' A
#
# COMPACT_ATOMS: atom_id res chain seq x y z
N PHE A 1 0.70 1.10 7.40
CA PHE A 1 0.04 0.28 6.37
C PHE A 1 -1.45 0.11 6.59
N LEU A 2 -2.00 0.29 7.81
CA LEU A 2 -3.40 -0.01 8.09
C LEU A 2 -4.40 1.04 7.57
N GLU A 3 -3.99 2.30 7.53
CA GLU A 3 -4.84 3.41 7.10
C GLU A 3 -4.22 4.12 5.88
N PRO A 4 -5.04 4.78 5.05
CA PRO A 4 -4.56 5.62 3.96
C PRO A 4 -3.61 6.71 4.47
N VAL A 5 -2.61 7.07 3.66
CA VAL A 5 -1.78 8.24 3.96
C VAL A 5 -2.63 9.50 3.87
N ASN A 6 -2.61 10.33 4.91
CA ASN A 6 -3.30 11.62 4.90
C ASN A 6 -2.52 12.62 4.03
N THR A 7 -2.99 12.84 2.81
CA THR A 7 -2.35 13.70 1.81
C THR A 7 -2.46 15.20 2.10
N ASN A 8 -3.30 15.60 3.07
CA ASN A 8 -3.29 16.99 3.54
C ASN A 8 -2.12 17.26 4.50
N VAL A 9 -1.60 16.21 5.15
CA VAL A 9 -0.43 16.29 6.05
C VAL A 9 0.84 15.96 5.29
N ILE A 10 0.82 14.91 4.46
CA ILE A 10 1.94 14.47 3.63
C ILE A 10 1.67 14.90 2.19
N THR A 11 1.89 16.19 1.92
CA THR A 11 1.42 16.86 0.70
C THR A 11 2.14 16.45 -0.57
N ASP A 12 3.35 15.88 -0.46
CA ASP A 12 4.15 15.39 -1.58
C ASP A 12 3.89 13.92 -1.95
N TYR A 13 3.10 13.19 -1.15
CA TYR A 13 2.90 11.75 -1.30
C TYR A 13 2.41 11.37 -2.71
N LEU A 14 1.42 12.10 -3.24
CA LEU A 14 0.84 11.84 -4.56
C LEU A 14 1.74 12.28 -5.73
N ASN A 15 2.79 13.06 -5.46
CA ASN A 15 3.80 13.37 -6.48
C ASN A 15 4.64 12.13 -6.79
N VAL A 16 4.84 11.25 -5.80
CA VAL A 16 5.63 10.03 -5.91
C VAL A 16 4.75 8.80 -6.16
N VAL A 17 3.73 8.59 -5.31
CA VAL A 17 2.84 7.42 -5.34
C VAL A 17 1.60 7.71 -6.18
N LYS A 18 1.42 6.95 -7.26
CA LYS A 18 0.33 7.18 -8.24
C LYS A 18 -0.93 6.36 -7.98
N GLU A 19 -0.78 5.17 -7.39
CA GLU A 19 -1.88 4.31 -7.00
C GLU A 19 -1.77 4.01 -5.49
N PRO A 20 -2.25 4.91 -4.60
CA PRO A 20 -2.22 4.67 -3.16
C PRO A 20 -3.00 3.42 -2.78
N MET A 21 -2.47 2.64 -1.83
CA MET A 21 -3.13 1.47 -1.27
C MET A 21 -2.70 1.26 0.18
N ASP A 22 -3.61 0.74 0.99
CA ASP A 22 -3.42 0.41 2.39
C ASP A 22 -4.27 -0.81 2.78
N LEU A 23 -3.91 -1.48 3.87
CA LEU A 23 -4.56 -2.72 4.32
C LEU A 23 -6.01 -2.49 4.78
N GLY A 24 -6.36 -1.30 5.25
CA GLY A 24 -7.73 -0.94 5.62
C GLY A 24 -8.63 -0.82 4.39
N THR A 25 -8.12 -0.22 3.31
CA THR A 25 -8.77 -0.21 2.00
C THR A 25 -8.91 -1.62 1.44
N MET A 26 -7.85 -2.45 1.52
CA MET A 26 -7.94 -3.84 1.08
C MET A 26 -8.98 -4.64 1.88
N ARG A 27 -9.04 -4.46 3.21
CA ARG A 27 -10.06 -5.09 4.07
C ARG A 27 -11.47 -4.71 3.61
N ARG A 28 -11.74 -3.42 3.39
CA ARG A 28 -13.04 -2.96 2.86
C ARG A 28 -13.36 -3.58 1.50
N LYS A 29 -12.37 -3.76 0.61
CA LYS A 29 -12.56 -4.42 -0.68
C LYS A 29 -12.88 -5.91 -0.55
N VAL A 30 -12.34 -6.60 0.47
CA VAL A 30 -12.74 -7.99 0.77
C VAL A 30 -14.17 -8.02 1.29
N GLU A 31 -14.51 -7.17 2.26
CA GLU A 31 -15.83 -7.10 2.89
C GLU A 31 -16.96 -6.74 1.90
N SER A 32 -16.63 -5.96 0.87
CA SER A 32 -17.57 -5.58 -0.21
C SER A 32 -17.52 -6.49 -1.44
N GLU A 33 -16.82 -7.63 -1.37
CA GLU A 33 -16.64 -8.57 -2.49
C GLU A 33 -16.10 -7.89 -3.78
N ALA A 34 -15.30 -6.83 -3.62
CA ALA A 34 -14.77 -6.06 -4.74
C ALA A 34 -13.61 -6.74 -5.49
N TYR A 35 -12.96 -7.74 -4.88
CA TYR A 35 -11.95 -8.55 -5.54
C TYR A 35 -12.60 -9.71 -6.29
N ARG A 36 -12.43 -9.75 -7.60
CA ARG A 36 -12.97 -10.81 -8.48
C ARG A 36 -12.01 -11.98 -8.64
N SER A 37 -10.76 -11.81 -8.22
CA SER A 37 -9.73 -12.83 -8.26
C SER A 37 -8.69 -12.63 -7.17
N ILE A 38 -7.96 -13.70 -6.85
CA ILE A 38 -6.82 -13.64 -5.93
C ILE A 38 -5.68 -12.75 -6.49
N ASP A 39 -5.57 -12.64 -7.81
CA ASP A 39 -4.55 -11.81 -8.46
C ASP A 39 -4.82 -10.31 -8.24
N GLU A 40 -6.08 -9.89 -8.21
CA GLU A 40 -6.44 -8.50 -7.85
C GLU A 40 -6.10 -8.19 -6.39
N PHE A 41 -6.38 -9.12 -5.48
CA PHE A 41 -5.97 -8.98 -4.07
C PHE A 41 -4.45 -8.92 -3.93
N ARG A 42 -3.73 -9.80 -4.64
CA ARG A 42 -2.27 -9.84 -4.65
C ARG A 42 -1.68 -8.55 -5.22
N ARG A 43 -2.26 -8.00 -6.29
CA ARG A 43 -1.84 -6.71 -6.87
C ARG A 43 -1.88 -5.61 -5.82
N ASP A 44 -2.96 -5.50 -5.07
CA ASP A 44 -3.10 -4.46 -4.04
C ASP A 44 -2.13 -4.67 -2.88
N LEU A 45 -1.88 -5.93 -2.47
CA LEU A 45 -0.85 -6.23 -1.47
C LEU A 45 0.54 -5.79 -1.94
N LEU A 46 0.87 -6.05 -3.21
CA LEU A 46 2.13 -5.62 -3.82
C LEU A 46 2.20 -4.09 -3.90
N LEU A 47 1.10 -3.40 -4.18
CA LEU A 47 1.03 -1.92 -4.18
C LEU A 47 1.34 -1.33 -2.80
N VAL A 48 0.78 -1.88 -1.71
CA VAL A 48 1.12 -1.44 -0.35
C VAL A 48 2.64 -1.46 -0.13
N CYS A 49 3.29 -2.55 -0.54
CA CYS A 49 4.72 -2.75 -0.34
C CYS A 49 5.58 -1.89 -1.29
N SER A 50 5.22 -1.81 -2.58
CA SER A 50 5.96 -1.02 -3.56
C SER A 50 5.88 0.47 -3.27
N ASN A 51 4.71 0.97 -2.89
CA ASN A 51 4.51 2.37 -2.52
C ASN A 51 5.32 2.74 -1.28
N ALA A 52 5.39 1.83 -0.30
CA ALA A 52 6.21 2.02 0.90
C ALA A 52 7.69 2.16 0.55
N ARG A 53 8.22 1.29 -0.32
CA ARG A 53 9.62 1.38 -0.79
C ARG A 53 9.87 2.61 -1.63
N GLN A 54 8.96 2.95 -2.55
CA GLN A 54 9.12 4.06 -3.47
C GLN A 54 9.16 5.41 -2.74
N TYR A 55 8.25 5.63 -1.78
CA TYR A 55 8.17 6.89 -1.06
C TYR A 55 9.24 7.01 0.03
N ASN A 56 9.47 5.95 0.82
CA ASN A 56 10.34 6.04 2.00
C ASN A 56 11.81 5.66 1.71
N GLY A 57 12.10 5.09 0.53
CA GLY A 57 13.42 4.57 0.17
C GLY A 57 13.73 3.20 0.80
N ALA A 58 14.54 2.40 0.10
CA ALA A 58 14.82 1.00 0.44
C ALA A 58 15.48 0.78 1.82
N GLY A 59 16.19 1.79 2.35
CA GLY A 59 16.83 1.70 3.68
C GLY A 59 15.90 1.96 4.86
N SER A 60 14.69 2.47 4.61
CA SER A 60 13.77 2.87 5.67
C SER A 60 13.19 1.68 6.44
N ILE A 61 12.76 1.93 7.68
CA ILE A 61 12.02 0.95 8.49
C ILE A 61 10.74 0.49 7.79
N TYR A 62 10.14 1.35 6.96
CA TYR A 62 8.92 1.06 6.23
C TYR A 62 9.19 0.13 5.06
N ALA A 63 10.27 0.35 4.30
CA ALA A 63 10.72 -0.57 3.26
C ALA A 63 11.03 -1.96 3.83
N LYS A 64 11.80 -2.03 4.92
CA LYS A 64 12.11 -3.32 5.59
C LYS A 64 10.86 -4.03 6.10
N SER A 65 9.89 -3.29 6.61
CA SER A 65 8.61 -3.86 7.03
C SER A 65 7.79 -4.37 5.84
N ALA A 66 7.82 -3.66 4.71
CA ALA A 66 7.17 -4.10 3.47
C ALA A 66 7.84 -5.36 2.88
N ASP A 67 9.15 -5.48 2.95
CA ASP A 67 9.87 -6.67 2.48
C ASP A 67 9.46 -7.92 3.29
N ARG A 68 9.36 -7.79 4.62
CA ARG A 68 8.86 -8.86 5.50
C ARG A 68 7.40 -9.24 5.27
N MET A 69 6.59 -8.38 4.64
CA MET A 69 5.21 -8.70 4.29
C MET A 69 5.11 -9.50 2.98
N GLN A 70 6.17 -9.52 2.17
CA GLN A 70 6.21 -10.24 0.89
C GLN A 70 6.86 -11.62 1.00
N GLU A 71 7.47 -11.95 2.14
CA GLU A 71 7.96 -13.28 2.51
C GLU A 71 6.81 -14.22 2.90
#